data_AF-A0A9Q0VFA1-F1
#
_entry.id   AF-A0A9Q0VFA1-F1
#
_cell.length_a   1.000
_cell.length_b   1.000
_cell.length_c   1.000
_cell.angle_alpha   90.00
_cell.angle_beta   90.00
_cell.angle_gamma   90.00
#
_symmetry.space_group_name_H-M   'P 1'
#
loop_
_entity.id
_entity.type
_entity.pdbx_description
1 polymer ?
#
loop_
_entity_poly.entity_id
_entity_poly.type
_entity_poly.pdbx_seq_one_letter_code
_entity_poly.pdbx_strand_id
1 'polypeptide(L)'
;MLTISLHKPEFLSFSHYGFRNFHKFSRTPSSWTIRAMNSYSGSFETRKKEELSIQVPATSIYSSDTQRLADADLRFDRLQVPEKELMHERKVEFGQFVAREAVIDEEYWTAAWLRAESHWEGINDRYVDNHKRKFAEQEFHAIKRRRTSLHGQKCRCIIMVRKEDKHVKRTVLKGVVGTLDLSVRCLLHEETFPGERVKAPLFCSIQGIGPNRYGYVANLCVAKSARRQGIATNMLHFAIESVKSNGIEHAYVHVHRNNTPAQKLYEKMGFEIVEAASSQLVEEQTYLLCCKA
;
A
#
# COMPACT_ATOMS: atom_id res chain seq x y z
N MET A 1 -4.18 -9.10 22.88
CA MET A 1 -2.96 -8.62 22.20
C MET A 1 -3.23 -8.63 20.70
N LEU A 2 -3.22 -7.46 20.08
CA LEU A 2 -3.44 -7.28 18.64
C LEU A 2 -2.07 -7.12 17.98
N THR A 3 -1.51 -8.21 17.49
CA THR A 3 -0.29 -8.20 16.69
C THR A 3 -0.70 -8.52 15.27
N ILE A 4 -0.81 -7.50 14.42
CA ILE A 4 -1.00 -7.69 12.98
C ILE A 4 0.32 -8.21 12.41
N SER A 5 0.30 -9.41 11.84
CA SER A 5 1.44 -9.93 11.07
C SER A 5 1.59 -9.11 9.80
N LEU A 6 2.72 -8.39 9.68
CA LEU A 6 3.15 -7.79 8.43
C LEU A 6 3.78 -8.89 7.58
N HIS A 7 3.21 -9.13 6.40
CA HIS A 7 3.86 -9.89 5.35
C HIS A 7 5.17 -9.19 4.99
N LYS A 8 6.29 -9.75 5.45
CA LYS A 8 7.63 -9.37 5.01
C LYS A 8 7.72 -9.73 3.52
N PRO A 9 8.23 -8.86 2.63
CA PRO A 9 8.63 -9.32 1.32
C PRO A 9 9.83 -10.26 1.52
N GLU A 10 9.67 -11.51 1.09
CA GLU A 10 10.78 -12.45 0.95
C GLU A 10 11.76 -11.89 -0.06
N PHE A 11 12.78 -11.20 0.43
CA PHE A 11 14.02 -11.09 -0.30
C PHE A 11 14.72 -12.43 -0.15
N LEU A 12 14.89 -13.13 -1.27
CA LEU A 12 15.85 -14.21 -1.40
C LEU A 12 17.22 -13.71 -0.91
N SER A 13 17.60 -14.01 0.32
CA SER A 13 18.95 -13.80 0.81
C SER A 13 19.65 -15.16 0.90
N PHE A 14 20.59 -15.35 -0.02
CA PHE A 14 21.60 -16.39 0.08
C PHE A 14 22.27 -16.36 1.47
N SER A 15 22.46 -17.56 2.02
CA SER A 15 23.18 -17.81 3.27
C SER A 15 24.59 -17.23 3.23
N HIS A 16 25.03 -16.57 4.29
CA HIS A 16 26.38 -16.77 4.84
C HIS A 16 26.42 -16.30 6.30
N TYR A 17 26.63 -17.29 7.18
CA TYR A 17 27.44 -17.32 8.40
C TYR A 17 27.45 -16.11 9.37
N GLY A 18 27.17 -16.45 10.63
CA GLY A 18 26.85 -15.53 11.71
C GLY A 18 28.01 -14.77 12.33
N PHE A 19 27.66 -13.88 13.25
CA PHE A 19 28.61 -13.33 14.21
C PHE A 19 27.94 -13.14 15.58
N ARG A 20 28.63 -13.69 16.59
CA ARG A 20 28.42 -13.47 18.03
C ARG A 20 28.88 -12.07 18.41
N ASN A 21 28.23 -11.55 19.46
CA ASN A 21 28.52 -10.37 20.27
C ASN A 21 30.02 -10.08 20.51
N PHE A 22 30.38 -8.80 20.65
CA PHE A 22 30.81 -8.20 21.93
C PHE A 22 31.09 -6.68 21.80
N HIS A 23 31.29 -6.05 22.95
CA HIS A 23 31.05 -4.66 23.34
C HIS A 23 32.04 -3.59 22.85
N LYS A 24 31.54 -2.34 22.91
CA LYS A 24 32.16 -1.05 23.29
C LYS A 24 33.68 -0.90 23.11
N PHE A 25 34.11 0.18 22.45
CA PHE A 25 34.84 1.28 23.11
C PHE A 25 34.84 2.55 22.24
N SER A 26 34.91 3.68 22.92
CA SER A 26 34.78 5.06 22.45
C SER A 26 36.14 5.79 22.33
N ARG A 27 36.10 6.96 21.67
CA ARG A 27 36.99 8.16 21.75
C ARG A 27 38.13 8.26 20.72
N THR A 28 38.01 9.09 19.67
CA THR A 28 38.29 10.57 19.50
C THR A 28 39.72 10.85 18.95
N PRO A 29 40.08 12.05 18.46
CA PRO A 29 40.12 12.37 17.02
C PRO A 29 41.49 12.93 16.57
N SER A 30 41.70 13.18 15.27
CA SER A 30 42.73 14.17 14.85
C SER A 30 42.47 14.73 13.45
N SER A 31 42.28 16.04 13.42
CA SER A 31 42.32 16.95 12.27
C SER A 31 43.77 17.28 11.88
N TRP A 32 44.12 17.31 10.58
CA TRP A 32 45.27 18.08 10.08
C TRP A 32 44.98 18.71 8.71
N THR A 33 45.55 19.90 8.55
CA THR A 33 45.19 20.97 7.62
C THR A 33 46.06 20.99 6.35
N ILE A 34 45.51 21.62 5.32
CA ILE A 34 45.98 21.94 3.95
C ILE A 34 47.44 22.40 3.85
N ARG A 35 48.12 22.04 2.74
CA ARG A 35 49.12 22.91 2.09
C ARG A 35 49.07 22.75 0.56
N ALA A 36 48.93 23.88 -0.13
CA ALA A 36 48.97 24.03 -1.59
C ALA A 36 50.39 24.36 -2.07
N MET A 37 50.73 23.99 -3.31
CA MET A 37 51.47 24.87 -4.24
C MET A 37 51.53 24.30 -5.67
N ASN A 38 51.33 25.21 -6.63
CA ASN A 38 51.38 25.05 -8.08
C ASN A 38 52.81 24.93 -8.62
N SER A 39 52.99 24.32 -9.81
CA SER A 39 53.47 25.01 -11.04
C SER A 39 53.72 24.05 -12.23
N TYR A 40 53.19 24.46 -13.41
CA TYR A 40 53.65 24.35 -14.82
C TYR A 40 54.55 23.18 -15.26
N SER A 41 54.45 22.54 -16.44
CA SER A 41 54.08 22.97 -17.80
C SER A 41 53.96 21.73 -18.74
N GLY A 42 53.35 21.89 -19.94
CA GLY A 42 53.56 20.96 -21.06
C GLY A 42 52.35 20.70 -21.97
N SER A 43 52.25 21.48 -23.05
CA SER A 43 51.26 21.45 -24.14
C SER A 43 51.27 20.18 -25.01
N PHE A 44 50.13 19.81 -25.62
CA PHE A 44 50.01 19.47 -27.06
C PHE A 44 48.54 19.53 -27.54
N GLU A 45 48.38 19.94 -28.79
CA GLU A 45 47.17 20.47 -29.44
C GLU A 45 46.20 19.44 -30.07
N THR A 46 44.93 19.86 -30.12
CA THR A 46 43.90 19.72 -31.18
C THR A 46 43.44 18.37 -31.73
N ARG A 47 42.12 18.15 -31.68
CA ARG A 47 41.29 17.84 -32.87
C ARG A 47 39.81 18.20 -32.64
N LYS A 48 39.26 19.03 -33.54
CA LYS A 48 37.83 19.39 -33.68
C LYS A 48 37.06 18.32 -34.45
N LYS A 49 35.77 18.15 -34.13
CA LYS A 49 34.61 17.88 -35.01
C LYS A 49 33.39 17.59 -34.11
N GLU A 50 32.15 17.98 -34.36
CA GLU A 50 31.47 18.85 -35.33
C GLU A 50 30.03 18.94 -34.75
N GLU A 51 29.48 20.14 -34.51
CA GLU A 51 28.08 20.29 -34.11
C GLU A 51 27.18 20.08 -35.32
N LEU A 52 26.23 19.15 -35.21
CA LEU A 52 25.12 19.00 -36.16
C LEU A 52 23.82 19.22 -35.40
N SER A 53 23.29 20.44 -35.56
CA SER A 53 21.95 20.83 -35.14
C SER A 53 20.94 20.37 -36.19
N ILE A 54 19.94 19.61 -35.76
CA ILE A 54 18.76 19.31 -36.57
C ILE A 54 17.55 19.80 -35.77
N GLN A 55 16.93 20.88 -36.26
CA GLN A 55 15.60 21.34 -35.83
C GLN A 55 14.55 20.57 -36.63
N VAL A 56 13.57 19.94 -35.95
CA VAL A 56 12.34 19.40 -36.54
C VAL A 56 11.17 19.77 -35.60
N PRO A 57 9.97 20.10 -36.14
CA PRO A 57 9.06 21.09 -35.57
C PRO A 57 8.16 20.60 -34.45
N ALA A 58 7.61 21.57 -33.72
CA ALA A 58 6.64 21.43 -32.66
C ALA A 58 5.42 20.57 -33.06
N THR A 59 5.09 19.58 -32.22
CA THR A 59 3.78 18.93 -32.24
C THR A 59 3.31 18.74 -30.79
N SER A 60 2.23 19.45 -30.49
CA SER A 60 1.28 19.34 -29.37
C SER A 60 1.75 18.72 -28.04
N ILE A 61 1.90 19.63 -27.07
CA ILE A 61 1.85 19.44 -25.63
C ILE A 61 0.69 18.52 -25.22
N TYR A 62 0.96 17.36 -24.62
CA TYR A 62 0.07 16.69 -23.66
C TYR A 62 0.80 15.57 -22.89
N SER A 63 1.80 15.94 -22.07
CA SER A 63 2.35 15.01 -21.07
C SER A 63 3.29 15.72 -20.10
N SER A 64 2.77 16.56 -19.20
CA SER A 64 3.64 17.20 -18.20
C SER A 64 2.96 17.69 -16.92
N ASP A 65 1.74 17.25 -16.58
CA ASP A 65 1.10 17.65 -15.31
C ASP A 65 0.97 16.56 -14.26
N THR A 66 1.16 15.28 -14.60
CA THR A 66 1.04 14.18 -13.61
C THR A 66 2.27 14.03 -12.71
N GLN A 67 3.40 14.66 -13.05
CA GLN A 67 4.67 14.50 -12.32
C GLN A 67 4.97 15.65 -11.34
N ARG A 68 4.26 16.77 -11.38
CA ARG A 68 4.56 17.95 -10.51
C ARG A 68 3.82 17.97 -9.17
N LEU A 69 2.85 17.09 -8.95
CA LEU A 69 2.10 17.00 -7.68
C LEU A 69 2.72 16.03 -6.66
N ALA A 70 3.83 15.36 -7.00
CA ALA A 70 4.40 14.28 -6.21
C ALA A 70 5.23 14.74 -5.00
N ASP A 71 5.57 16.04 -4.91
CA ASP A 71 6.55 16.60 -3.96
C ASP A 71 6.03 17.85 -3.23
N ALA A 72 4.70 17.97 -3.10
CA ALA A 72 4.10 18.99 -2.23
C ALA A 72 4.08 18.47 -0.79
N ASP A 73 4.58 19.28 0.14
CA ASP A 73 4.53 18.99 1.57
C ASP A 73 3.08 18.73 2.03
N LEU A 74 2.88 17.81 2.98
CA LEU A 74 1.55 17.40 3.43
C LEU A 74 0.80 18.59 4.04
N ARG A 75 -0.37 18.95 3.50
CA ARG A 75 -1.19 20.06 4.02
C ARG A 75 -2.36 19.56 4.86
N PHE A 76 -2.17 19.52 6.17
CA PHE A 76 -3.17 18.99 7.12
C PHE A 76 -4.45 19.84 7.26
N ASP A 77 -4.40 21.10 6.82
CA ASP A 77 -5.50 22.06 6.81
C ASP A 77 -6.33 22.01 5.51
N ARG A 78 -5.92 21.19 4.53
CA ARG A 78 -6.62 21.07 3.24
C ARG A 78 -8.08 20.64 3.46
N LEU A 79 -9.00 21.42 2.90
CA LEU A 79 -10.43 21.10 2.85
C LEU A 79 -10.70 19.96 1.87
N GLN A 80 -11.79 19.23 2.09
CA GLN A 80 -12.22 18.21 1.13
C GLN A 80 -12.50 18.84 -0.23
N VAL A 81 -11.96 18.22 -1.27
CA VAL A 81 -12.23 18.63 -2.65
C VAL A 81 -13.70 18.29 -2.96
N PRO A 82 -14.50 19.24 -3.46
CA PRO A 82 -15.86 18.96 -3.88
C PRO A 82 -15.89 17.82 -4.90
N GLU A 83 -16.85 16.92 -4.74
CA GLU A 83 -16.96 15.69 -5.53
C GLU A 83 -17.01 15.91 -7.06
N LYS A 84 -17.42 17.11 -7.51
CA LYS A 84 -17.51 17.49 -8.92
C LYS A 84 -16.16 17.72 -9.61
N GLU A 85 -15.09 17.94 -8.84
CA GLU A 85 -13.74 18.21 -9.36
C GLU A 85 -12.87 16.96 -9.44
N LEU A 86 -13.33 15.85 -8.87
CA LEU A 86 -12.60 14.59 -8.89
C LEU A 86 -13.12 13.70 -10.02
N MET A 87 -12.30 13.51 -11.05
CA MET A 87 -12.58 12.60 -12.18
C MET A 87 -12.45 11.14 -11.72
N HIS A 88 -13.42 10.64 -10.94
CA HIS A 88 -13.47 9.24 -10.52
C HIS A 88 -14.33 8.41 -11.46
N GLU A 89 -13.73 7.45 -12.16
CA GLU A 89 -14.48 6.50 -13.00
C GLU A 89 -15.43 5.59 -12.20
N ARG A 90 -15.16 5.36 -10.91
CA ARG A 90 -15.99 4.52 -10.03
C ARG A 90 -16.02 5.06 -8.59
N LYS A 91 -17.22 5.41 -8.12
CA LYS A 91 -17.54 5.74 -6.72
C LYS A 91 -18.87 5.10 -6.33
N VAL A 92 -19.05 4.80 -5.06
CA VAL A 92 -20.33 4.31 -4.51
C VAL A 92 -20.71 5.17 -3.33
N GLU A 93 -21.94 5.66 -3.35
CA GLU A 93 -22.51 6.46 -2.27
C GLU A 93 -23.33 5.59 -1.34
N PHE A 94 -23.19 5.82 -0.04
CA PHE A 94 -23.97 5.13 1.00
C PHE A 94 -24.33 6.13 2.10
N GLY A 95 -25.59 6.58 2.12
CA GLY A 95 -26.06 7.60 3.04
C GLY A 95 -25.21 8.87 2.99
N GLN A 96 -24.62 9.24 4.14
CA GLN A 96 -23.71 10.38 4.29
C GLN A 96 -22.26 10.09 3.89
N PHE A 97 -21.97 8.93 3.30
CA PHE A 97 -20.62 8.49 2.98
C PHE A 97 -20.45 8.19 1.49
N VAL A 98 -19.20 8.25 1.02
CA VAL A 98 -18.77 7.92 -0.35
C VAL A 98 -17.54 7.03 -0.28
N ALA A 99 -17.62 5.86 -0.91
CA ALA A 99 -16.48 4.98 -1.15
C ALA A 99 -15.84 5.30 -2.51
N ARG A 100 -14.53 5.54 -2.52
CA ARG A 100 -13.75 5.80 -3.74
C ARG A 100 -12.26 5.52 -3.53
N GLU A 101 -11.49 5.54 -4.62
CA GLU A 101 -10.03 5.48 -4.54
C GLU A 101 -9.46 6.81 -4.00
N ALA A 102 -8.45 6.71 -3.13
CA ALA A 102 -7.68 7.85 -2.66
C ALA A 102 -6.81 8.41 -3.79
N VAL A 103 -6.70 9.74 -3.86
CA VAL A 103 -6.05 10.47 -4.96
C VAL A 103 -4.91 11.33 -4.47
N ILE A 104 -5.12 12.04 -3.36
CA ILE A 104 -4.17 13.02 -2.80
C ILE A 104 -3.40 12.45 -1.61
N ASP A 105 -2.22 13.00 -1.35
CA ASP A 105 -1.33 12.51 -0.29
C ASP A 105 -1.94 12.62 1.11
N GLU A 106 -2.76 13.63 1.38
CA GLU A 106 -3.46 13.76 2.66
C GLU A 106 -4.47 12.62 2.91
N GLU A 107 -5.07 12.06 1.86
CA GLU A 107 -5.96 10.90 1.97
C GLU A 107 -5.19 9.63 2.30
N TYR A 108 -4.05 9.41 1.62
CA TYR A 108 -3.16 8.29 1.92
C TYR A 108 -2.58 8.40 3.34
N TRP A 109 -2.22 9.61 3.77
CA TRP A 109 -1.76 9.86 5.14
C TRP A 109 -2.85 9.53 6.15
N THR A 110 -4.08 9.99 5.91
CA THR A 110 -5.20 9.71 6.82
C THR A 110 -5.53 8.21 6.87
N ALA A 111 -5.46 7.52 5.73
CA ALA A 111 -5.59 6.06 5.68
C ALA A 111 -4.51 5.36 6.52
N ALA A 112 -3.24 5.79 6.39
CA ALA A 112 -2.13 5.25 7.16
C ALA A 112 -2.30 5.51 8.67
N TRP A 113 -2.74 6.72 9.05
CA TRP A 113 -3.03 7.07 10.44
C TRP A 113 -4.16 6.21 11.04
N LEU A 114 -5.25 6.00 10.30
CA LEU A 114 -6.36 5.14 10.74
C LEU A 114 -5.92 3.68 10.98
N ARG A 115 -4.98 3.17 10.19
CA ARG A 115 -4.37 1.84 10.39
C ARG A 115 -3.54 1.82 11.67
N ALA A 116 -2.74 2.86 11.91
CA ALA A 116 -1.97 3.02 13.14
C ALA A 116 -2.87 3.04 14.37
N GLU A 117 -3.95 3.83 14.35
CA GLU A 117 -4.91 3.91 15.45
C GLU A 117 -5.59 2.56 15.72
N SER A 118 -5.93 1.82 14.67
CA SER A 118 -6.54 0.50 14.80
C SER A 118 -5.55 -0.55 15.32
N HIS A 119 -4.27 -0.47 14.94
CA HIS A 119 -3.23 -1.41 15.38
C HIS A 119 -2.93 -1.27 16.88
N TRP A 120 -2.81 -0.04 17.39
CA TRP A 120 -2.56 0.22 18.81
C TRP A 120 -3.83 0.34 19.66
N GLU A 121 -5.00 -0.06 19.14
CA GLU A 121 -6.23 0.03 19.91
C GLU A 121 -6.20 -0.88 21.14
N GLY A 122 -6.46 -0.29 22.32
CA GLY A 122 -6.49 -1.02 23.59
C GLY A 122 -5.11 -1.31 24.20
N ILE A 123 -4.03 -0.84 23.58
CA ILE A 123 -2.68 -0.91 24.16
C ILE A 123 -2.44 0.34 25.01
N ASN A 124 -2.17 0.14 26.29
CA ASN A 124 -1.80 1.22 27.21
C ASN A 124 -0.28 1.35 27.27
N ASP A 125 0.28 2.25 26.46
CA ASP A 125 1.71 2.56 26.41
C ASP A 125 1.91 4.08 26.48
N ARG A 126 2.88 4.55 27.27
CA ARG A 126 3.20 5.98 27.44
C ARG A 126 3.65 6.63 26.13
N TYR A 127 4.24 5.86 25.22
CA TYR A 127 4.78 6.31 23.93
C TYR A 127 3.91 5.90 22.75
N VAL A 128 2.66 5.48 22.99
CA VAL A 128 1.74 4.99 21.96
C VAL A 128 1.62 5.95 20.78
N ASP A 129 1.59 7.26 21.02
CA ASP A 129 1.44 8.25 19.95
C ASP A 129 2.69 8.38 19.10
N ASN A 130 3.88 8.18 19.67
CA ASN A 130 5.12 8.13 18.91
C ASN A 130 5.19 6.87 18.04
N HIS A 131 4.74 5.73 18.57
CA HIS A 131 4.64 4.48 17.81
C HIS A 131 3.64 4.59 16.66
N LYS A 132 2.46 5.17 16.91
CA LYS A 132 1.46 5.44 15.86
C LYS A 132 2.02 6.35 14.76
N ARG A 133 2.72 7.42 15.12
CA ARG A 133 3.32 8.34 14.14
C ARG A 133 4.33 7.62 13.25
N LYS A 134 5.28 6.90 13.85
CA LYS A 134 6.28 6.14 13.10
C LYS A 134 5.64 5.08 12.20
N PHE A 135 4.61 4.39 12.69
CA PHE A 135 3.89 3.40 11.89
C PHE A 135 3.12 4.05 10.74
N ALA A 136 2.40 5.15 10.99
CA ALA A 136 1.67 5.88 9.97
C ALA A 136 2.59 6.41 8.86
N GLU A 137 3.77 6.92 9.22
CA GLU A 137 4.79 7.34 8.25
C GLU A 137 5.23 6.16 7.37
N GLN A 138 5.55 5.02 7.97
CA GLN A 138 5.96 3.82 7.22
C GLN A 138 4.85 3.32 6.28
N GLU A 139 3.61 3.25 6.79
CA GLU A 139 2.44 2.85 6.01
C GLU A 139 2.15 3.81 4.86
N PHE A 140 2.24 5.12 5.09
CA PHE A 140 2.05 6.14 4.05
C PHE A 140 3.01 5.93 2.88
N HIS A 141 4.31 5.77 3.16
CA HIS A 141 5.31 5.48 2.12
C HIS A 141 5.09 4.10 1.48
N ALA A 142 4.63 3.10 2.23
CA ALA A 142 4.30 1.78 1.69
C ALA A 142 3.11 1.82 0.73
N ILE A 143 2.07 2.62 1.03
CA ILE A 143 0.92 2.82 0.13
C ILE A 143 1.39 3.50 -1.16
N LYS A 144 2.16 4.59 -1.06
CA LYS A 144 2.71 5.29 -2.24
C LYS A 144 3.55 4.37 -3.13
N ARG A 145 4.45 3.56 -2.55
CA ARG A 145 5.27 2.60 -3.31
C ARG A 145 4.44 1.52 -4.02
N ARG A 146 3.38 1.01 -3.37
CA ARG A 146 2.49 -0.01 -3.96
C ARG A 146 1.66 0.53 -5.12
N ARG A 147 1.32 1.82 -5.11
CA ARG A 147 0.63 2.49 -6.22
C ARG A 147 1.50 2.58 -7.49
N THR A 148 2.80 2.86 -7.31
CA THR A 148 3.75 3.08 -8.41
C THR A 148 4.40 1.79 -8.93
N SER A 149 4.04 0.62 -8.39
CA SER A 149 4.70 -0.63 -8.78
C SER A 149 4.48 -0.99 -10.25
N LEU A 150 5.60 -1.14 -10.97
CA LEU A 150 5.67 -1.48 -12.40
C LEU A 150 5.43 -2.98 -12.68
N HIS A 151 5.48 -3.84 -11.66
CA HIS A 151 5.43 -5.31 -11.77
C HIS A 151 4.01 -5.90 -11.96
N GLY A 152 3.10 -5.16 -12.60
CA GLY A 152 1.76 -5.65 -12.96
C GLY A 152 0.75 -5.81 -11.81
N GLN A 153 1.18 -5.83 -10.54
CA GLN A 153 0.29 -5.85 -9.38
C GLN A 153 -0.15 -4.42 -9.03
N LYS A 154 -1.32 -4.01 -9.52
CA LYS A 154 -1.91 -2.71 -9.18
C LYS A 154 -2.62 -2.80 -7.83
N CYS A 155 -2.11 -2.08 -6.83
CA CYS A 155 -2.75 -1.93 -5.52
C CYS A 155 -3.46 -0.57 -5.44
N ARG A 156 -4.76 -0.59 -5.18
CA ARG A 156 -5.60 0.60 -5.00
C ARG A 156 -5.91 0.77 -3.52
N CYS A 157 -5.72 1.99 -3.00
CA CYS A 157 -6.18 2.34 -1.65
C CYS A 157 -7.57 2.94 -1.76
N ILE A 158 -8.56 2.21 -1.29
CA ILE A 158 -9.96 2.63 -1.21
C ILE A 158 -10.17 3.30 0.14
N ILE A 159 -10.85 4.44 0.12
CA ILE A 159 -11.22 5.20 1.31
C ILE A 159 -12.73 5.39 1.39
N MET A 160 -13.25 5.42 2.60
CA MET A 160 -14.60 5.90 2.89
C MET A 160 -14.50 7.33 3.39
N VAL A 161 -15.16 8.25 2.69
CA VAL A 161 -15.18 9.68 3.00
C VAL A 161 -16.59 10.09 3.41
N ARG A 162 -16.71 10.87 4.48
CA ARG A 162 -17.97 11.53 4.86
C ARG A 162 -18.23 12.69 3.92
N LYS A 163 -19.45 12.78 3.36
CA LYS A 163 -19.91 13.89 2.53
C LYS A 163 -19.83 15.21 3.32
N GLU A 164 -19.53 16.29 2.63
CA GLU A 164 -19.65 17.62 3.22
C GLU A 164 -21.13 17.99 3.40
N ASP A 165 -21.45 18.56 4.56
CA ASP A 165 -22.76 19.17 4.78
C ASP A 165 -22.71 20.60 4.28
N LYS A 166 -23.82 21.14 3.77
CA LYS A 166 -23.90 22.51 3.21
C LYS A 166 -23.41 23.61 4.15
N HIS A 167 -23.34 23.34 5.46
CA HIS A 167 -22.95 24.30 6.50
C HIS A 167 -21.64 23.95 7.22
N VAL A 168 -21.02 22.80 6.95
CA VAL A 168 -19.82 22.35 7.66
C VAL A 168 -18.77 21.86 6.67
N LYS A 169 -17.74 22.69 6.45
CA LYS A 169 -16.55 22.30 5.70
C LYS A 169 -15.66 21.41 6.57
N ARG A 170 -15.18 20.30 6.02
CA ARG A 170 -14.31 19.36 6.75
C ARG A 170 -12.93 19.35 6.09
N THR A 171 -11.89 19.22 6.92
CA THR A 171 -10.57 18.89 6.38
C THR A 171 -10.55 17.45 5.88
N VAL A 172 -9.66 17.14 4.94
CA VAL A 172 -9.45 15.77 4.44
C VAL A 172 -9.29 14.80 5.61
N LEU A 173 -8.44 15.15 6.58
CA LEU A 173 -8.13 14.35 7.76
C LEU A 173 -9.36 14.01 8.60
N LYS A 174 -10.29 14.96 8.77
CA LYS A 174 -11.48 14.77 9.60
C LYS A 174 -12.62 14.03 8.89
N GLY A 175 -12.52 13.85 7.59
CA GLY A 175 -13.61 13.28 6.82
C GLY A 175 -13.35 11.91 6.22
N VAL A 176 -12.11 11.44 6.13
CA VAL A 176 -11.84 10.01 5.86
C VAL A 176 -12.14 9.21 7.13
N VAL A 177 -13.04 8.23 7.03
CA VAL A 177 -13.54 7.43 8.16
C VAL A 177 -13.27 5.94 8.01
N GLY A 178 -12.77 5.50 6.86
CA GLY A 178 -12.41 4.11 6.61
C GLY A 178 -11.38 3.97 5.50
N THR A 179 -10.63 2.88 5.53
CA THR A 179 -9.62 2.53 4.53
C THR A 179 -9.65 1.03 4.25
N LEU A 180 -9.32 0.66 3.02
CA LEU A 180 -9.22 -0.72 2.53
C LEU A 180 -8.24 -0.74 1.35
N ASP A 181 -7.29 -1.67 1.34
CA ASP A 181 -6.43 -1.91 0.18
C ASP A 181 -7.01 -3.04 -0.68
N LEU A 182 -7.10 -2.82 -1.98
CA LEU A 182 -7.45 -3.83 -2.96
C LEU A 182 -6.30 -4.00 -3.95
N SER A 183 -5.75 -5.20 -4.04
CA SER A 183 -4.73 -5.54 -5.03
C SER A 183 -5.22 -6.64 -5.97
N VAL A 184 -4.92 -6.51 -7.26
CA VAL A 184 -5.10 -7.60 -8.23
C VAL A 184 -3.77 -8.32 -8.37
N ARG A 185 -3.77 -9.62 -8.08
CA ARG A 185 -2.59 -10.49 -8.11
C ARG A 185 -2.85 -11.68 -9.04
N CYS A 186 -1.80 -12.42 -9.36
CA CYS A 186 -1.87 -13.68 -10.09
C CYS A 186 -1.39 -14.79 -9.16
N LEU A 187 -2.03 -15.95 -9.20
CA LEU A 187 -1.48 -17.16 -8.59
C LEU A 187 -0.22 -17.59 -9.35
N LEU A 188 0.78 -18.09 -8.63
CA LEU A 188 1.95 -18.69 -9.22
C LEU A 188 1.56 -20.04 -9.85
N HIS A 189 2.40 -20.52 -10.78
CA HIS A 189 2.21 -21.83 -11.41
C HIS A 189 2.16 -22.89 -10.31
N GLU A 190 1.06 -23.63 -10.22
CA GLU A 190 0.72 -24.67 -9.22
C GLU A 190 0.08 -24.20 -7.90
N GLU A 191 -0.06 -22.89 -7.66
CA GLU A 191 -0.85 -22.41 -6.52
C GLU A 191 -2.36 -22.50 -6.83
N THR A 192 -3.12 -23.06 -5.89
CA THR A 192 -4.59 -23.05 -5.89
C THR A 192 -5.16 -21.89 -5.08
N PHE A 193 -4.40 -21.39 -4.11
CA PHE A 193 -4.76 -20.23 -3.30
C PHE A 193 -3.53 -19.35 -2.98
N PRO A 194 -3.73 -18.08 -2.59
CA PRO A 194 -2.64 -17.15 -2.33
C PRO A 194 -1.70 -17.63 -1.21
N GLY A 195 -0.41 -17.78 -1.53
CA GLY A 195 0.62 -18.16 -0.55
C GLY A 195 0.65 -19.64 -0.22
N GLU A 196 0.09 -20.49 -1.08
CA GLU A 196 0.20 -21.94 -0.95
C GLU A 196 1.67 -22.37 -1.06
N ARG A 197 2.20 -22.97 0.01
CA ARG A 197 3.57 -23.50 0.02
C ARG A 197 3.64 -24.82 -0.74
N VAL A 198 3.68 -24.76 -2.08
CA VAL A 198 3.90 -25.94 -2.92
C VAL A 198 5.38 -26.35 -2.85
N LYS A 199 5.67 -27.65 -2.70
CA LYS A 199 7.04 -28.17 -2.85
C LYS A 199 7.42 -28.01 -4.32
N ALA A 200 8.38 -27.13 -4.62
CA ALA A 200 8.84 -26.90 -5.99
C ALA A 200 9.14 -28.24 -6.69
N PRO A 201 8.44 -28.59 -7.78
CA PRO A 201 8.83 -29.74 -8.58
C PRO A 201 10.15 -29.43 -9.28
N LEU A 202 11.00 -30.43 -9.40
CA LEU A 202 12.31 -30.31 -10.07
C LEU A 202 12.19 -29.98 -11.57
N PHE A 203 10.98 -30.07 -12.15
CA PHE A 203 10.68 -29.75 -13.55
C PHE A 203 9.21 -29.29 -13.68
N CYS A 204 8.94 -28.04 -14.07
CA CYS A 204 7.61 -27.58 -14.45
C CYS A 204 7.48 -27.56 -15.98
N SER A 205 6.53 -28.31 -16.53
CA SER A 205 6.12 -28.16 -17.93
C SER A 205 5.20 -26.95 -18.08
N ILE A 206 5.55 -26.04 -19.00
CA ILE A 206 4.73 -24.87 -19.34
C ILE A 206 3.54 -25.37 -20.18
N GLN A 207 2.46 -25.80 -19.51
CA GLN A 207 1.15 -25.92 -20.15
C GLN A 207 0.32 -24.71 -19.73
N GLY A 208 0.08 -23.85 -20.73
CA GLY A 208 -0.55 -22.54 -20.58
C GLY A 208 -2.01 -22.63 -20.19
N ILE A 209 -2.28 -22.48 -18.90
CA ILE A 209 -3.54 -21.93 -18.41
C ILE A 209 -3.23 -20.44 -18.14
N GLY A 210 -4.05 -19.53 -18.67
CA GLY A 210 -3.85 -18.09 -18.47
C GLY A 210 -3.71 -17.72 -16.98
N PRO A 211 -3.11 -16.57 -16.63
CA PRO A 211 -2.85 -16.23 -15.24
C PRO A 211 -4.17 -16.21 -14.45
N ASN A 212 -4.32 -17.10 -13.47
CA ASN A 212 -5.47 -17.11 -12.57
C ASN A 212 -5.36 -15.88 -11.66
N ARG A 213 -6.05 -14.81 -12.03
CA ARG A 213 -6.03 -13.54 -11.30
C ARG A 213 -7.02 -13.58 -10.16
N TYR A 214 -6.68 -12.93 -9.05
CA TYR A 214 -7.57 -12.77 -7.92
C TYR A 214 -7.47 -11.37 -7.32
N GLY A 215 -8.56 -10.93 -6.69
CA GLY A 215 -8.58 -9.76 -5.82
C GLY A 215 -8.06 -10.14 -4.44
N TYR A 216 -7.22 -9.30 -3.85
CA TYR A 216 -6.75 -9.47 -2.48
C TYR A 216 -7.05 -8.22 -1.68
N VAL A 217 -7.87 -8.40 -0.64
CA VAL A 217 -8.30 -7.36 0.28
C VAL A 217 -7.39 -7.35 1.50
N ALA A 218 -6.88 -6.17 1.85
CA ALA A 218 -6.04 -5.97 3.03
C ALA A 218 -6.35 -4.64 3.71
N ASN A 219 -5.82 -4.45 4.92
CA ASN A 219 -5.82 -3.17 5.63
C ASN A 219 -7.20 -2.52 5.77
N LEU A 220 -8.25 -3.34 5.92
CA LEU A 220 -9.60 -2.87 6.20
C LEU A 220 -9.66 -2.29 7.62
N CYS A 221 -9.83 -0.98 7.73
CA CYS A 221 -9.98 -0.29 9.01
C CYS A 221 -11.12 0.73 8.93
N VAL A 222 -11.86 0.88 10.04
CA VAL A 222 -12.89 1.90 10.19
C VAL A 222 -12.63 2.65 11.49
N ALA A 223 -12.66 3.98 11.41
CA ALA A 223 -12.50 4.87 12.56
C ALA A 223 -13.44 4.46 13.69
N LYS A 224 -12.93 4.40 14.92
CA LYS A 224 -13.66 3.86 16.08
C LYS A 224 -15.04 4.50 16.26
N SER A 225 -15.11 5.82 16.09
CA SER A 225 -16.35 6.62 16.19
C SER A 225 -17.35 6.40 15.05
N ALA A 226 -16.92 5.76 13.95
CA ALA A 226 -17.74 5.50 12.76
C ALA A 226 -18.08 4.01 12.57
N ARG A 227 -17.66 3.14 13.50
CA ARG A 227 -17.97 1.70 13.44
C ARG A 227 -19.46 1.44 13.63
N ARG A 228 -19.90 0.24 13.25
CA ARG A 228 -21.28 -0.24 13.36
C ARG A 228 -22.32 0.55 12.54
N GLN A 229 -21.87 1.34 11.58
CA GLN A 229 -22.72 2.09 10.62
C GLN A 229 -22.72 1.47 9.21
N GLY A 230 -22.29 0.21 9.05
CA GLY A 230 -22.23 -0.45 7.74
C GLY A 230 -21.09 -0.01 6.83
N ILE A 231 -20.18 0.86 7.29
CA ILE A 231 -19.07 1.40 6.47
C ILE A 231 -18.18 0.29 5.89
N ALA A 232 -17.75 -0.67 6.71
CA ALA A 232 -16.87 -1.75 6.27
C ALA A 232 -17.54 -2.65 5.21
N THR A 233 -18.82 -2.99 5.42
CA THR A 233 -19.65 -3.75 4.48
C THR A 233 -19.71 -3.05 3.11
N ASN A 234 -19.95 -1.74 3.09
CA ASN A 234 -20.03 -0.97 1.85
C ASN A 234 -18.67 -0.83 1.15
N MET A 235 -17.56 -0.67 1.89
CA MET A 235 -16.22 -0.69 1.29
C MET A 235 -15.90 -2.06 0.67
N LEU A 236 -16.30 -3.16 1.32
CA LEU A 236 -16.12 -4.51 0.78
C LEU A 236 -16.97 -4.74 -0.48
N HIS A 237 -18.24 -4.33 -0.49
CA HIS A 237 -19.05 -4.37 -1.71
C HIS A 237 -18.38 -3.61 -2.85
N PHE A 238 -17.93 -2.37 -2.61
CA PHE A 238 -17.23 -1.58 -3.63
C PHE A 238 -15.98 -2.28 -4.15
N ALA A 239 -15.21 -2.94 -3.27
CA ALA A 239 -14.02 -3.67 -3.66
C ALA A 239 -14.33 -4.94 -4.46
N ILE A 240 -15.32 -5.74 -4.04
CA ILE A 240 -15.74 -6.98 -4.74
C ILE A 240 -16.30 -6.63 -6.12
N GLU A 241 -17.17 -5.62 -6.22
CA GLU A 241 -17.68 -5.13 -7.50
C GLU A 241 -16.56 -4.62 -8.40
N SER A 242 -15.55 -3.96 -7.82
CA SER A 242 -14.36 -3.53 -8.56
C SER A 242 -13.55 -4.71 -9.11
N VAL A 243 -13.49 -5.84 -8.39
CA VAL A 243 -12.83 -7.08 -8.82
C VAL A 243 -13.65 -7.76 -9.93
N LYS A 244 -14.95 -7.94 -9.71
CA LYS A 244 -15.90 -8.56 -10.64
C LYS A 244 -15.93 -7.88 -12.00
N SER A 245 -16.01 -6.54 -12.00
CA SER A 245 -16.03 -5.73 -13.23
C SER A 245 -14.71 -5.76 -14.01
N ASN A 246 -13.62 -6.28 -13.44
CA ASN A 246 -12.38 -6.58 -14.17
C ASN A 246 -12.32 -8.05 -14.65
N GLY A 247 -13.43 -8.81 -14.58
CA GLY A 247 -13.50 -10.22 -14.98
C GLY A 247 -12.78 -11.18 -14.04
N ILE A 248 -12.61 -10.80 -12.77
CA ILE A 248 -11.93 -11.63 -11.77
C ILE A 248 -12.99 -12.32 -10.91
N GLU A 249 -12.89 -13.64 -10.78
CA GLU A 249 -13.91 -14.46 -10.13
C GLU A 249 -13.73 -14.58 -8.61
N HIS A 250 -12.51 -14.39 -8.10
CA HIS A 250 -12.19 -14.67 -6.70
C HIS A 250 -11.60 -13.47 -5.98
N ALA A 251 -12.06 -13.22 -4.76
CA ALA A 251 -11.49 -12.28 -3.82
C ALA A 251 -11.06 -12.99 -2.54
N TYR A 252 -9.84 -12.72 -2.07
CA TYR A 252 -9.25 -13.33 -0.89
C TYR A 252 -8.94 -12.31 0.20
N VAL A 253 -8.99 -12.75 1.46
CA VAL A 253 -8.62 -11.96 2.62
C VAL A 253 -8.04 -12.83 3.72
N HIS A 254 -7.01 -12.32 4.41
CA HIS A 254 -6.56 -12.91 5.66
C HIS A 254 -7.22 -12.22 6.86
N VAL A 255 -7.62 -13.01 7.85
CA VAL A 255 -8.15 -12.51 9.13
C VAL A 255 -7.52 -13.26 10.28
N HIS A 256 -7.21 -12.56 11.38
CA HIS A 256 -6.74 -13.23 12.59
C HIS A 256 -7.86 -14.06 13.24
N ARG A 257 -7.49 -15.22 13.80
CA ARG A 257 -8.40 -16.14 14.50
C ARG A 257 -9.09 -15.50 15.70
N ASN A 258 -8.44 -14.52 16.34
CA ASN A 258 -9.01 -13.77 17.45
C ASN A 258 -9.87 -12.55 17.04
N ASN A 259 -9.92 -12.20 15.75
CA ASN A 259 -10.68 -11.06 15.25
C ASN A 259 -12.10 -11.46 14.87
N THR A 260 -12.88 -11.87 15.87
CA THR A 260 -14.28 -12.29 15.70
C THR A 260 -15.17 -11.25 15.01
N PRO A 261 -15.03 -9.92 15.26
CA PRO A 261 -15.81 -8.92 14.53
C PRO A 261 -15.54 -8.92 13.02
N ALA A 262 -14.29 -9.10 12.60
CA ALA A 262 -13.94 -9.16 11.18
C ALA A 262 -14.39 -10.48 10.55
N GLN A 263 -14.26 -11.61 11.25
CA GLN A 263 -14.77 -12.91 10.76
C GLN A 263 -16.27 -12.85 10.46
N LYS A 264 -17.08 -12.34 11.41
CA LYS A 264 -18.53 -12.16 11.21
C LYS A 264 -18.87 -11.20 10.07
N LEU A 265 -18.04 -10.18 9.87
CA LEU A 265 -18.20 -9.26 8.74
C LEU A 265 -17.97 -9.99 7.41
N TYR A 266 -16.89 -10.76 7.30
CA TYR A 266 -16.54 -11.48 6.07
C TYR A 266 -17.55 -12.59 5.77
N GLU A 267 -17.97 -13.36 6.76
CA GLU A 267 -19.03 -14.37 6.63
C GLU A 267 -20.34 -13.74 6.10
N LYS A 268 -20.76 -12.60 6.66
CA LYS A 268 -21.93 -11.86 6.15
C LYS A 268 -21.77 -11.40 4.70
N MET A 269 -20.54 -11.18 4.24
CA MET A 269 -20.21 -10.78 2.87
C MET A 269 -20.04 -11.99 1.93
N GLY A 270 -20.30 -13.22 2.41
CA GLY A 270 -20.19 -14.44 1.61
C GLY A 270 -18.76 -14.99 1.48
N PHE A 271 -17.85 -14.60 2.37
CA PHE A 271 -16.53 -15.21 2.43
C PHE A 271 -16.57 -16.51 3.24
N GLU A 272 -15.91 -17.53 2.69
CA GLU A 272 -15.79 -18.86 3.29
C GLU A 272 -14.32 -19.17 3.57
N ILE A 273 -14.06 -20.01 4.58
CA ILE A 273 -12.69 -20.41 4.95
C ILE A 273 -12.13 -21.34 3.87
N VAL A 274 -10.89 -21.07 3.44
CA VAL A 274 -10.14 -21.96 2.55
C VAL A 274 -9.47 -23.05 3.39
N GLU A 275 -10.15 -24.17 3.58
CA GLU A 275 -9.70 -25.24 4.49
C GLU A 275 -8.31 -25.80 4.12
N ALA A 276 -7.97 -25.83 2.84
CA ALA A 276 -6.64 -26.24 2.37
C ALA A 276 -5.50 -25.38 2.95
N ALA A 277 -5.76 -24.10 3.24
CA ALA A 277 -4.80 -23.18 3.82
C ALA A 277 -4.76 -23.24 5.37
N SER A 278 -5.78 -23.83 6.01
CA SER A 278 -5.94 -23.84 7.47
C SER A 278 -4.76 -24.44 8.22
N SER A 279 -4.08 -25.44 7.64
CA SER A 279 -2.93 -26.13 8.23
C SER A 279 -1.65 -25.29 8.19
N GLN A 280 -1.43 -24.55 7.11
CA GLN A 280 -0.23 -23.70 6.91
C GLN A 280 -0.29 -22.43 7.78
N LEU A 281 -1.50 -21.95 8.08
CA LEU A 281 -1.73 -20.67 8.77
C LEU A 281 -1.99 -20.81 10.28
N VAL A 282 -1.80 -22.01 10.85
CA VAL A 282 -1.91 -22.22 12.31
C VAL A 282 -0.84 -21.42 13.05
N GLU A 283 0.40 -21.43 12.56
CA GLU A 283 1.52 -20.71 13.18
C GLU A 283 1.28 -19.20 13.19
N GLU A 284 0.68 -18.67 12.11
CA GLU A 284 0.41 -17.24 11.95
C GLU A 284 -0.89 -16.79 12.65
N GLN A 285 -1.66 -17.73 13.22
CA GLN A 285 -2.94 -17.46 13.89
C GLN A 285 -3.93 -16.70 13.00
N THR A 286 -3.97 -17.06 11.71
CA THR A 286 -4.86 -16.48 10.70
C THR A 286 -5.72 -17.56 10.03
N TYR A 287 -6.78 -17.09 9.37
CA TYR A 287 -7.54 -17.83 8.36
C TYR A 287 -7.40 -17.11 7.04
N LEU A 288 -7.31 -17.87 5.95
CA LEU A 288 -7.51 -17.38 4.59
C LEU A 288 -8.99 -17.60 4.23
N LEU A 289 -9.65 -16.55 3.77
CA LEU A 289 -11.04 -16.61 3.33
C LEU A 289 -11.13 -16.25 1.84
N CYS A 290 -12.08 -16.85 1.15
CA CYS A 290 -12.38 -16.62 -0.26
C CYS A 290 -13.86 -16.28 -0.45
N CYS A 291 -14.15 -15.34 -1.35
CA CYS A 291 -15.49 -15.06 -1.85
C CYS A 291 -15.47 -15.10 -3.38
N LYS A 292 -16.53 -15.66 -3.97
CA LYS A 292 -16.76 -15.59 -5.42
C LYS A 292 -17.42 -14.24 -5.74
N ALA A 293 -16.76 -13.45 -6.57
CA ALA A 293 -17.16 -12.09 -6.93
C ALA A 293 -18.35 -12.05 -7.91
#